data_AF-A0A1F5EAG6-F1
#
_entry.id   AF-A0A1F5EAG6-F1
#
_cell.length_a   1.000
_cell.length_b   1.000
_cell.length_c   1.000
_cell.angle_alpha   90.00
_cell.angle_beta   90.00
_cell.angle_gamma   90.00
#
_symmetry.space_group_name_H-M   'P 1'
#
loop_
_entity.id
_entity.type
_entity.pdbx_description
1 polymer ?
#
loop_
_entity_poly.entity_id
_entity_poly.type
_entity_poly.pdbx_seq_one_letter_code
_entity_poly.pdbx_strand_id
1 'polypeptide(L)'
;SDNSLLCERINDEKKSRALQGLVARIIKTRIDDLSNGFKKVLEFKGTGYRARVENGKLILGMGYSHEIELDIPEGIEVSVVKNQIIIFGSHRNLIGDFAARVRDVRPPEVYKGKGIKYAGEHVRRKAGKAAQSAGAK
;
A
#
# COMPACT_ATOMS: atom_id res chain seq x y z
N SER A 1 -37.56 5.62 -4.26
CA SER A 1 -37.11 5.09 -2.96
C SER A 1 -35.85 5.84 -2.55
N ASP A 2 -35.92 6.68 -1.52
CA ASP A 2 -34.82 7.55 -1.10
C ASP A 2 -33.71 6.74 -0.42
N ASN A 3 -32.65 6.44 -1.17
CA ASN A 3 -31.52 5.64 -0.70
C ASN A 3 -30.41 6.54 -0.15
N SER A 4 -30.71 7.35 0.88
CA SER A 4 -29.76 8.28 1.51
C SER A 4 -29.54 7.95 2.99
N LEU A 5 -28.30 8.13 3.45
CA LEU A 5 -27.91 7.99 4.86
C LEU A 5 -27.54 9.37 5.41
N LEU A 6 -28.12 9.72 6.55
CA LEU A 6 -27.89 10.99 7.22
C LEU A 6 -27.20 10.76 8.56
N CYS A 7 -26.07 11.43 8.77
CA CYS A 7 -25.33 11.39 10.03
C CYS A 7 -25.59 12.66 10.82
N GLU A 8 -26.34 12.55 11.92
CA GLU A 8 -26.64 13.65 12.83
C GLU A 8 -25.63 13.73 13.97
N ARG A 9 -25.46 14.94 14.51
CA ARG A 9 -24.61 15.22 15.68
C ARG A 9 -25.48 15.58 16.87
N ILE A 10 -25.04 15.19 18.06
CA ILE A 10 -25.79 15.44 19.31
C ILE A 10 -25.70 16.93 19.71
N ASN A 11 -24.58 17.60 19.43
CA ASN A 11 -24.38 19.02 19.75
C ASN A 11 -23.33 19.68 18.83
N ASP A 12 -23.13 21.00 18.97
CA ASP A 12 -22.23 21.83 18.14
C ASP A 12 -20.79 21.98 18.69
N GLU A 13 -20.44 21.18 19.69
CA GLU A 13 -19.08 21.17 20.23
C GLU A 13 -18.06 20.80 19.13
N LYS A 14 -16.82 21.30 19.30
CA LYS A 14 -15.73 21.05 18.35
C LYS A 14 -15.49 19.55 18.14
N LYS A 15 -15.60 18.74 19.20
CA LYS A 15 -15.44 17.28 19.14
C LYS A 15 -16.56 16.63 18.32
N SER A 16 -17.80 16.98 18.59
CA SER A 16 -18.98 16.45 17.89
C SER A 16 -18.96 16.77 16.39
N ARG A 17 -18.53 17.99 16.02
CA ARG A 17 -18.33 18.37 14.61
C ARG A 17 -17.24 17.54 13.92
N ALA A 18 -16.11 17.31 14.58
CA ALA A 18 -15.03 16.49 14.02
C ALA A 18 -15.45 15.02 13.86
N LEU A 19 -16.15 14.46 14.84
CA LEU A 19 -16.64 13.08 14.81
C LEU A 19 -17.69 12.88 13.72
N GLN A 20 -18.62 13.82 13.54
CA GLN A 20 -19.63 13.73 12.49
C GLN A 20 -18.99 13.55 11.11
N GLY A 21 -17.99 14.39 10.77
CA GLY A 21 -17.27 14.30 9.50
C GLY A 21 -16.49 12.99 9.35
N LEU A 22 -15.84 12.54 10.42
CA LEU A 22 -15.11 11.27 10.45
C LEU A 22 -16.04 10.08 10.20
N VAL A 23 -17.15 9.98 10.95
CA VAL A 23 -18.10 8.87 10.87
C VAL A 23 -18.78 8.84 9.50
N ALA A 24 -19.25 10.00 9.00
CA ALA A 24 -19.83 10.10 7.68
C ALA A 24 -18.85 9.65 6.58
N ARG A 25 -17.56 10.02 6.71
CA ARG A 25 -16.52 9.57 5.79
C ARG A 25 -16.29 8.06 5.87
N ILE A 26 -16.18 7.51 7.08
CA ILE A 26 -15.99 6.07 7.29
C ILE A 26 -17.14 5.29 6.63
N ILE A 27 -18.40 5.61 6.96
CA ILE A 27 -19.58 4.92 6.42
C ILE A 27 -19.58 4.96 4.89
N LYS A 28 -19.41 6.16 4.31
CA LYS A 28 -19.36 6.32 2.85
C LYS A 28 -18.28 5.44 2.22
N THR A 29 -17.05 5.50 2.76
CA THR A 29 -15.95 4.68 2.22
C THR A 29 -16.22 3.19 2.34
N ARG A 30 -16.88 2.74 3.41
CA ARG A 30 -17.20 1.31 3.59
C ARG A 30 -18.25 0.82 2.60
N ILE A 31 -19.28 1.62 2.33
CA ILE A 31 -20.30 1.29 1.31
C ILE A 31 -19.66 1.22 -0.07
N ASP A 32 -18.82 2.20 -0.41
CA ASP A 32 -18.10 2.24 -1.69
C ASP A 32 -17.17 1.02 -1.85
N ASP A 33 -16.43 0.66 -0.80
CA ASP A 33 -15.48 -0.45 -0.80
C ASP A 33 -16.17 -1.81 -0.90
N LEU A 34 -17.33 -2.00 -0.25
CA LEU A 34 -18.12 -3.23 -0.36
C LEU A 34 -18.72 -3.40 -1.76
N SER A 35 -19.14 -2.30 -2.38
CA SER A 35 -19.80 -2.32 -3.69
C SER A 35 -18.81 -2.49 -4.85
N ASN A 36 -17.67 -1.78 -4.79
CA ASN A 36 -16.73 -1.70 -5.91
C ASN A 36 -15.43 -2.50 -5.67
N GLY A 37 -15.19 -2.95 -4.44
CA GLY A 37 -13.88 -3.43 -4.02
C GLY A 37 -12.83 -2.33 -3.97
N PHE A 38 -11.69 -2.63 -3.38
CA PHE A 38 -10.55 -1.74 -3.34
C PHE A 38 -9.27 -2.47 -3.71
N LYS A 39 -8.38 -1.79 -4.45
CA LYS A 39 -7.07 -2.32 -4.82
C LYS A 39 -5.96 -1.33 -4.53
N LYS A 40 -4.84 -1.83 -4.00
CA LYS A 40 -3.55 -1.12 -3.99
C LYS A 40 -2.53 -1.91 -4.78
N VAL A 41 -1.73 -1.18 -5.55
CA VAL A 41 -0.63 -1.76 -6.31
C VAL A 41 0.67 -1.20 -5.75
N LEU A 42 1.57 -2.11 -5.39
CA LEU A 42 2.94 -1.83 -5.00
C LEU A 42 3.85 -2.31 -6.13
N GLU A 43 4.93 -1.56 -6.39
CA GLU A 43 5.95 -1.94 -7.35
C GLU A 43 7.27 -2.14 -6.61
N PHE A 44 7.95 -3.25 -6.86
CA PHE A 44 9.30 -3.46 -6.37
C PHE A 44 10.32 -3.27 -7.48
N LYS A 45 11.46 -2.67 -7.12
CA LYS A 45 12.57 -2.41 -8.04
C LYS A 45 13.88 -2.78 -7.39
N GLY A 46 14.64 -3.66 -8.02
CA GLY A 46 15.96 -4.05 -7.57
C GLY A 46 16.47 -5.24 -8.38
N THR A 47 17.78 -5.41 -8.41
CA THR A 47 18.41 -6.56 -9.06
C THR A 47 18.24 -7.78 -8.16
N GLY A 48 17.67 -8.85 -8.69
CA GLY A 48 17.42 -10.08 -7.92
C GLY A 48 16.23 -10.00 -6.96
N TYR A 49 15.41 -8.94 -7.03
CA TYR A 49 14.23 -8.82 -6.19
C TYR A 49 13.10 -9.69 -6.73
N ARG A 50 12.46 -10.44 -5.84
CA ARG A 50 11.36 -11.35 -6.17
C ARG A 50 10.28 -11.31 -5.10
N ALA A 51 9.04 -11.52 -5.52
CA ALA A 51 7.91 -11.71 -4.64
C ALA A 51 7.10 -12.90 -5.16
N ARG A 52 6.53 -13.69 -4.25
CA ARG A 52 5.64 -14.81 -4.57
C ARG A 52 4.63 -15.02 -3.45
N VAL A 53 3.49 -15.61 -3.77
CA VAL A 53 2.46 -15.96 -2.78
C VAL A 53 2.43 -17.46 -2.64
N GLU A 54 2.65 -17.96 -1.43
CA GLU A 54 2.66 -19.40 -1.11
C GLU A 54 2.01 -19.62 0.24
N ASN A 55 1.15 -20.64 0.36
CA ASN A 55 0.51 -21.05 1.61
C ASN A 55 -0.19 -19.90 2.39
N GLY A 56 -0.82 -18.96 1.68
CA GLY A 56 -1.49 -17.80 2.32
C GLY A 56 -0.52 -16.73 2.84
N LYS A 57 0.76 -16.79 2.44
CA LYS A 57 1.78 -15.80 2.79
C LYS A 57 2.35 -15.13 1.56
N LEU A 58 2.76 -13.88 1.71
CA LEU A 58 3.56 -13.15 0.74
C LEU A 58 5.04 -13.29 1.10
N ILE A 59 5.79 -14.00 0.26
CA ILE A 59 7.23 -14.22 0.42
C ILE A 59 7.99 -13.19 -0.42
N LEU A 60 8.91 -12.47 0.21
CA LEU A 60 9.67 -11.36 -0.36
C LEU A 60 11.17 -11.65 -0.30
N GLY A 61 11.79 -11.78 -1.46
CA GLY A 61 13.25 -11.81 -1.63
C GLY A 61 13.74 -10.43 -2.05
N MET A 62 14.09 -9.56 -1.10
CA MET A 62 14.47 -8.15 -1.36
C MET A 62 15.98 -7.87 -1.17
N GLY A 63 16.81 -8.90 -1.39
CA GLY A 63 18.27 -8.81 -1.21
C GLY A 63 18.73 -8.88 0.24
N TYR A 64 17.87 -9.34 1.16
CA TYR A 64 18.27 -9.80 2.49
C TYR A 64 18.84 -11.23 2.41
N SER A 65 19.55 -11.66 3.45
CA SER A 65 20.17 -13.00 3.50
C SER A 65 19.15 -14.14 3.48
N HIS A 66 17.94 -13.89 3.98
CA HIS A 66 16.81 -14.83 3.96
C HIS A 66 15.57 -14.15 3.37
N GLU A 67 14.62 -14.95 2.94
CA GLU A 67 13.32 -14.46 2.47
C GLU A 67 12.47 -13.99 3.65
N ILE A 68 11.69 -12.94 3.43
CA ILE A 68 10.78 -12.41 4.44
C ILE A 68 9.37 -12.86 4.10
N GLU A 69 8.72 -13.56 5.02
CA GLU A 69 7.34 -14.01 4.88
C GLU A 69 6.40 -13.05 5.62
N LEU A 70 5.31 -12.67 4.97
CA LEU A 70 4.24 -11.88 5.56
C LEU A 70 2.92 -12.64 5.45
N ASP A 71 2.29 -12.92 6.59
CA ASP A 71 0.98 -13.56 6.61
C ASP A 71 -0.08 -12.63 6.00
N ILE A 72 -0.84 -13.13 5.03
CA ILE A 72 -1.91 -12.36 4.40
C ILE A 72 -3.11 -12.41 5.35
N PRO A 73 -3.60 -11.26 5.85
CA PRO A 73 -4.74 -11.23 6.74
C PRO A 73 -6.03 -11.63 6.01
N GLU A 74 -7.00 -12.17 6.75
CA GLU A 74 -8.28 -12.57 6.20
C GLU A 74 -9.03 -11.40 5.54
N GLY A 75 -9.76 -11.69 4.47
CA GLY A 75 -10.53 -10.68 3.71
C GLY A 75 -9.70 -9.86 2.73
N ILE A 76 -8.43 -10.23 2.51
CA ILE A 76 -7.55 -9.65 1.50
C ILE A 76 -7.00 -10.76 0.60
N GLU A 77 -6.96 -10.47 -0.69
CA GLU A 77 -6.29 -11.28 -1.70
C GLU A 77 -5.03 -10.55 -2.19
N VAL A 78 -3.94 -11.30 -2.33
CA VAL A 78 -2.67 -10.77 -2.84
C VAL A 78 -2.26 -11.56 -4.07
N SER A 79 -1.95 -10.86 -5.14
CA SER A 79 -1.38 -11.44 -6.35
C SER A 79 -0.07 -10.74 -6.72
N VAL A 80 0.86 -11.48 -7.31
CA VAL A 80 2.13 -10.95 -7.79
C VAL A 80 2.19 -11.12 -9.30
N VAL A 81 2.35 -10.00 -10.01
CA VAL A 81 2.46 -9.98 -11.46
C VAL A 81 3.73 -9.25 -11.84
N LYS A 82 4.71 -9.98 -12.39
CA LYS A 82 6.03 -9.46 -12.75
C LYS A 82 6.72 -8.79 -11.55
N ASN A 83 6.76 -7.46 -11.53
CA ASN A 83 7.38 -6.63 -10.51
C ASN A 83 6.36 -5.86 -9.65
N GLN A 84 5.09 -6.26 -9.72
CA GLN A 84 3.98 -5.63 -9.01
C GLN A 84 3.35 -6.60 -8.02
N ILE A 85 3.05 -6.10 -6.82
CA ILE A 85 2.27 -6.77 -5.79
C ILE A 85 0.92 -6.06 -5.75
N ILE A 86 -0.13 -6.78 -6.10
CA ILE A 86 -1.50 -6.26 -6.15
C ILE A 86 -2.23 -6.81 -4.93
N ILE A 87 -2.73 -5.91 -4.09
CA ILE A 87 -3.48 -6.22 -2.88
C ILE A 87 -4.91 -5.78 -3.12
N PHE A 88 -5.85 -6.72 -3.07
CA PHE A 88 -7.27 -6.53 -3.35
C PHE A 88 -8.13 -6.97 -2.17
N GLY A 89 -9.30 -6.34 -2.00
CA GLY A 89 -10.30 -6.77 -1.02
C GLY A 89 -11.35 -5.70 -0.75
N SER A 90 -12.24 -5.97 0.20
CA SER A 90 -13.40 -5.12 0.51
C SER A 90 -13.14 -4.13 1.65
N HIS A 91 -11.93 -4.12 2.22
CA HIS A 91 -11.56 -3.30 3.37
C HIS A 91 -10.31 -2.46 3.11
N ARG A 92 -10.52 -1.22 2.65
CA ARG A 92 -9.43 -0.29 2.31
C ARG A 92 -8.44 -0.02 3.44
N ASN A 93 -8.90 0.03 4.69
CA ASN A 93 -8.00 0.25 5.84
C ASN A 93 -7.03 -0.93 6.00
N LEU A 94 -7.55 -2.16 5.99
CA LEU A 94 -6.74 -3.38 6.13
C LEU A 94 -5.77 -3.53 4.94
N ILE A 95 -6.23 -3.23 3.73
CA ILE A 95 -5.38 -3.18 2.52
C ILE A 95 -4.28 -2.14 2.67
N GLY A 96 -4.62 -0.98 3.25
CA GLY A 96 -3.69 0.09 3.53
C GLY A 96 -2.61 -0.32 4.51
N ASP A 97 -3.01 -0.95 5.62
CA ASP A 97 -2.11 -1.41 6.67
C ASP A 97 -1.19 -2.53 6.18
N PHE A 98 -1.74 -3.51 5.47
CA PHE A 98 -0.93 -4.58 4.88
C PHE A 98 0.02 -4.04 3.82
N ALA A 99 -0.43 -3.15 2.93
CA ALA A 99 0.44 -2.52 1.93
C ALA A 99 1.56 -1.69 2.57
N ALA A 100 1.30 -1.01 3.68
CA ALA A 100 2.31 -0.29 4.44
C ALA A 100 3.35 -1.26 5.01
N ARG A 101 2.92 -2.36 5.65
CA ARG A 101 3.84 -3.40 6.15
C ARG A 101 4.72 -3.99 5.05
N VAL A 102 4.14 -4.29 3.88
CA VAL A 102 4.91 -4.78 2.72
C VAL A 102 5.95 -3.76 2.27
N ARG A 103 5.59 -2.47 2.20
CA ARG A 103 6.52 -1.40 1.85
C ARG A 103 7.66 -1.25 2.86
N ASP A 104 7.35 -1.36 4.14
CA ASP A 104 8.31 -1.16 5.24
C ASP A 104 9.41 -2.24 5.26
N VAL A 105 9.17 -3.41 4.66
CA VAL A 105 10.20 -4.44 4.47
C VAL A 105 11.43 -3.89 3.74
N ARG A 106 11.21 -3.10 2.67
CA ARG A 106 12.30 -2.45 1.94
C ARG A 106 11.80 -1.15 1.33
N PRO A 107 11.80 -0.03 2.07
CA PRO A 107 11.34 1.25 1.56
C PRO A 107 12.21 1.72 0.38
N PRO A 108 11.68 2.59 -0.51
CA PRO A 108 12.40 2.99 -1.70
C PRO A 108 13.59 3.88 -1.34
N GLU A 109 14.78 3.48 -1.79
CA GLU A 109 16.02 4.19 -1.54
C GLU A 109 16.06 5.56 -2.24
N VAL A 110 16.63 6.55 -1.54
CA VAL A 110 16.70 7.95 -1.98
C VAL A 110 17.66 8.16 -3.17
N TYR A 111 18.55 7.22 -3.50
CA TYR A 111 19.48 7.37 -4.62
C TYR A 111 18.99 6.66 -5.88
N LYS A 112 18.91 5.33 -5.83
CA LYS A 112 18.57 4.49 -7.00
C LYS A 112 17.09 4.14 -7.09
N GLY A 113 16.28 4.50 -6.08
CA GLY A 113 14.86 4.12 -6.01
C GLY A 113 14.67 2.60 -5.94
N LYS A 114 15.66 1.87 -5.40
CA LYS A 114 15.54 0.43 -5.16
C LYS A 114 14.68 0.20 -3.92
N GLY A 115 13.84 -0.83 -3.93
CA GLY A 115 12.90 -1.12 -2.87
C GLY A 115 11.47 -1.23 -3.39
N ILE A 116 10.53 -1.18 -2.47
CA ILE A 116 9.09 -1.30 -2.68
C ILE A 116 8.48 0.09 -2.57
N LYS A 117 7.68 0.50 -3.56
CA LYS A 117 6.98 1.78 -3.59
C LYS A 117 5.53 1.57 -3.99
N TYR A 118 4.67 2.56 -3.77
CA TYR A 118 3.34 2.53 -4.38
C TYR A 118 3.44 2.77 -5.89
N ALA A 119 2.53 2.16 -6.65
CA ALA A 119 2.39 2.46 -8.07
C ALA A 119 2.09 3.96 -8.25
N GLY A 120 2.86 4.62 -9.13
CA GLY A 120 2.78 6.07 -9.34
C GLY A 120 3.42 6.93 -8.25
N GLU A 121 4.01 6.36 -7.19
CA GLU A 121 4.71 7.14 -6.16
C GLU A 121 5.97 7.80 -6.72
N HIS A 122 6.07 9.11 -6.55
CA HIS A 122 7.25 9.88 -6.92
C HIS A 122 8.30 9.84 -5.80
N VAL A 123 9.32 8.98 -5.97
CA VAL A 123 10.45 8.86 -5.04
C VAL A 123 11.41 10.04 -5.26
N ARG A 124 11.50 10.95 -4.28
CA ARG A 124 12.47 12.05 -4.29
C ARG A 124 13.89 11.49 -4.32
N ARG A 125 14.62 11.76 -5.40
CA ARG A 125 16.02 11.31 -5.55
C ARG A 125 16.99 12.39 -5.08
N LYS A 126 18.04 11.97 -4.37
CA LYS A 126 19.23 12.80 -4.15
C LYS A 126 20.29 12.46 -5.18
N ALA A 127 21.04 13.46 -5.65
CA ALA A 127 22.19 13.24 -6.50
C ALA A 127 23.24 12.44 -5.70
N GLY A 128 23.51 11.21 -6.12
CA GLY A 128 24.72 10.49 -5.70
C GLY A 128 25.92 10.97 -6.51
N LYS A 129 27.10 10.38 -6.28
CA LYS A 129 28.32 10.57 -7.09
C LYS A 129 28.19 10.00 -8.51
N ALA A 130 27.14 10.35 -9.26
CA ALA A 130 26.97 9.94 -10.65
C ALA A 130 27.83 10.77 -11.63
N ALA A 131 28.60 11.74 -11.15
CA ALA A 131 29.55 12.52 -11.96
C ALA A 131 30.92 11.85 -12.13
N GLN A 132 31.21 10.69 -11.52
CA GLN A 132 32.56 10.10 -11.53
C GLN A 132 32.71 8.78 -12.29
N SER A 133 31.67 8.23 -12.92
CA SER A 133 31.80 6.94 -13.64
C SER A 133 30.99 6.87 -14.93
N ALA A 134 30.92 7.96 -15.69
CA ALA A 134 30.55 7.92 -17.10
C ALA A 134 31.75 8.38 -17.92
N GLY A 135 32.51 7.43 -18.50
CA GLY A 135 33.57 7.72 -19.46
C GLY A 135 34.90 7.00 -19.25
N ALA A 136 34.89 5.67 -19.10
CA ALA A 136 36.05 4.83 -19.39
C ALA A 136 35.59 3.56 -20.11
N LYS A 137 35.14 3.74 -21.35
CA LYS A 137 35.32 2.87 -22.51
C LYS A 137 34.64 3.50 -23.71
#